data_AF-A0A9D5SM38-F1
#
_entry.id   AF-A0A9D5SM38-F1
#
_cell.length_a   1.000
_cell.length_b   1.000
_cell.length_c   1.000
_cell.angle_alpha   90.00
_cell.angle_beta   90.00
_cell.angle_gamma   90.00
#
_symmetry.space_group_name_H-M   'P 1'
#
loop_
_entity.id
_entity.type
_entity.pdbx_description
1 polymer ?
#
loop_
_entity_poly.entity_id
_entity_poly.type
_entity_poly.pdbx_seq_one_letter_code
_entity_poly.pdbx_strand_id
1 'polypeptide(L)'
;MSEMIAYTGSESFNPGNVDPANYTSTLAEEALRCGIYTEEDIGRIQMGLMESLSEVIGFYTKGESTSVKTERAAELSRSILYNADTYLRSLGSHSASLEKLKERKMTELYGKGYLINKERCEKAKILYAKARYSRLKDGSAEYNKTLDKYLYNYLKMYDPKFTAHDRLYVSLPEVGFKGGLRINRVVELLEAIIKLNAGRQSDVILESPDGNQ
;
A
#
# COMPACT_ATOMS: atom_id res chain seq x y z
N MET A 1 45.43 -8.80 -2.32
CA MET A 1 44.86 -9.26 -3.60
C MET A 1 43.45 -9.72 -3.33
N SER A 2 42.46 -8.96 -3.79
CA SER A 2 41.05 -9.34 -3.79
C SER A 2 40.61 -9.16 -5.23
N GLU A 3 40.21 -10.25 -5.87
CA GLU A 3 39.80 -10.27 -7.28
C GLU A 3 38.57 -9.38 -7.47
N MET A 4 38.78 -8.27 -8.17
CA MET A 4 37.72 -7.42 -8.68
C MET A 4 37.13 -8.15 -9.90
N ILE A 5 35.99 -8.81 -9.73
CA ILE A 5 35.23 -9.36 -10.84
C ILE A 5 34.79 -8.17 -11.69
N ALA A 6 35.45 -7.99 -12.83
CA ALA A 6 35.07 -7.03 -13.84
C ALA A 6 33.76 -7.51 -14.49
N TYR A 7 32.64 -6.90 -14.10
CA TYR A 7 31.34 -7.17 -14.71
C TYR A 7 31.28 -6.52 -16.10
N THR A 8 31.19 -7.36 -17.12
CA THR A 8 31.00 -7.00 -18.54
C THR A 8 29.51 -6.89 -18.87
N GLY A 9 28.82 -5.91 -18.28
CA GLY A 9 27.45 -5.51 -18.67
C GLY A 9 27.43 -4.01 -18.97
N SER A 10 27.04 -3.63 -20.19
CA SER A 10 27.23 -2.27 -20.73
C SER A 10 26.19 -1.22 -20.30
N GLU A 11 25.28 -1.54 -19.38
CA GLU A 11 24.18 -0.63 -19.03
C GLU A 11 24.07 -0.45 -17.52
N SER A 12 24.18 0.81 -17.07
CA SER A 12 24.00 1.20 -15.67
C SER A 12 22.55 1.04 -15.21
N PHE A 13 22.35 0.83 -13.90
CA PHE A 13 21.03 0.83 -13.27
C PHE A 13 20.25 2.11 -13.60
N ASN A 14 19.04 1.97 -14.13
CA ASN A 14 18.13 3.05 -14.50
C ASN A 14 16.91 3.09 -13.57
N PRO A 15 16.81 4.07 -12.65
CA PRO A 15 15.65 4.23 -11.78
C PRO A 15 14.32 4.42 -12.52
N GLY A 16 14.34 4.90 -13.77
CA GLY A 16 13.15 5.09 -14.59
C GLY A 16 12.48 3.78 -15.04
N ASN A 17 13.18 2.66 -14.97
CA ASN A 17 12.64 1.33 -15.26
C ASN A 17 11.91 0.70 -14.06
N VAL A 18 12.01 1.30 -12.87
CA VAL A 18 11.38 0.79 -11.65
C VAL A 18 9.98 1.40 -11.52
N ASP A 19 8.94 0.56 -11.63
CA ASP A 19 7.55 0.96 -11.45
C ASP A 19 7.16 0.98 -9.96
N PRO A 20 6.79 2.13 -9.38
CA PRO A 20 6.35 2.21 -7.98
C PRO A 20 5.10 1.37 -7.65
N ALA A 21 4.30 0.97 -8.64
CA ALA A 21 3.12 0.12 -8.48
C ALA A 21 3.44 -1.38 -8.50
N ASN A 22 4.60 -1.77 -9.05
CA ASN A 22 5.10 -3.14 -9.17
C ASN A 22 6.58 -3.20 -8.75
N TYR A 23 6.86 -2.67 -7.56
CA TYR A 23 8.20 -2.20 -7.21
C TYR A 23 9.20 -3.35 -7.09
N THR A 24 8.88 -4.40 -6.34
CA THR A 24 9.77 -5.55 -6.13
C THR A 24 10.13 -6.23 -7.45
N SER A 25 9.15 -6.46 -8.32
CA SER A 25 9.36 -7.15 -9.60
C SER A 25 10.23 -6.31 -10.53
N THR A 26 9.85 -5.05 -10.80
CA THR A 26 10.59 -4.19 -11.72
C THR A 26 11.96 -3.79 -11.19
N LEU A 27 12.14 -3.70 -9.87
CA LEU A 27 13.44 -3.51 -9.23
C LEU A 27 14.35 -4.72 -9.46
N ALA A 28 13.84 -5.94 -9.31
CA ALA A 28 14.60 -7.17 -9.53
C ALA A 28 14.94 -7.36 -11.02
N GLU A 29 13.99 -7.07 -11.92
CA GLU A 29 14.20 -7.10 -13.38
C GLU A 29 15.29 -6.12 -13.81
N GLU A 30 15.24 -4.87 -13.31
CA GLU A 30 16.26 -3.88 -13.61
C GLU A 30 17.63 -4.28 -13.05
N ALA A 31 17.68 -4.87 -11.84
CA ALA A 31 18.92 -5.37 -11.25
C ALA A 31 19.51 -6.55 -12.02
N LEU A 32 18.69 -7.46 -12.56
CA LEU A 32 19.15 -8.51 -13.46
C LEU A 32 19.71 -7.91 -14.75
N ARG A 33 18.97 -6.98 -15.36
CA ARG A 33 19.31 -6.35 -16.63
C ARG A 33 20.68 -5.65 -16.60
N CYS A 34 20.99 -4.95 -15.51
CA CYS A 34 22.28 -4.28 -15.33
C CYS A 34 23.36 -5.15 -14.63
N GLY A 35 23.08 -6.43 -14.37
CA GLY A 35 24.04 -7.38 -13.81
C GLY A 35 24.32 -7.24 -12.31
N ILE A 36 23.53 -6.45 -11.57
CA ILE A 36 23.59 -6.41 -10.10
C ILE A 36 23.12 -7.76 -9.51
N TYR A 37 22.10 -8.35 -10.12
CA TYR A 37 21.60 -9.68 -9.81
C TYR A 37 21.95 -10.66 -10.91
N THR A 38 22.12 -11.92 -10.52
CA THR A 38 22.21 -13.06 -11.44
C THR A 38 20.84 -13.72 -11.63
N GLU A 39 20.73 -14.61 -12.61
CA GLU A 39 19.55 -15.47 -12.76
C GLU A 39 19.30 -16.34 -11.50
N GLU A 40 20.35 -16.73 -10.79
CA GLU A 40 20.23 -17.45 -9.52
C GLU A 40 19.60 -16.57 -8.42
N ASP A 41 20.00 -15.30 -8.33
CA ASP A 41 19.38 -14.34 -7.41
C ASP A 41 17.88 -14.20 -7.70
N ILE A 42 17.50 -14.14 -8.98
CA ILE A 42 16.09 -14.06 -9.41
C ILE A 42 15.33 -15.35 -9.10
N GLY A 43 15.93 -16.51 -9.39
CA GLY A 43 15.34 -17.81 -9.06
C GLY A 43 15.06 -17.96 -7.57
N ARG A 44 15.98 -17.50 -6.71
CA ARG A 44 15.78 -17.47 -5.24
C ARG A 44 14.61 -16.57 -4.85
N ILE A 45 14.48 -15.39 -5.45
CA ILE A 45 13.36 -14.47 -5.17
C ILE A 45 12.03 -15.08 -5.58
N GLN A 46 11.96 -15.68 -6.77
CA GLN A 46 10.76 -16.34 -7.28
C GLN A 46 10.35 -17.53 -6.40
N MET A 47 11.31 -18.35 -5.98
CA MET A 47 11.07 -19.46 -5.06
C MET A 47 10.52 -18.96 -3.71
N GLY A 48 11.12 -17.92 -3.14
CA GLY A 48 10.63 -17.32 -1.90
C GLY A 48 9.20 -16.75 -2.02
N LEU A 49 8.83 -16.21 -3.18
CA LEU A 49 7.45 -15.78 -3.44
C LEU A 49 6.48 -16.97 -3.47
N MET A 50 6.87 -18.09 -4.09
CA MET A 50 6.06 -19.32 -4.11
C MET A 50 5.86 -19.90 -2.70
N GLU A 51 6.91 -19.93 -1.89
CA GLU A 51 6.85 -20.34 -0.48
C GLU A 51 5.88 -19.45 0.30
N SER A 52 6.03 -18.13 0.19
CA SER A 52 5.15 -17.15 0.83
C SER A 52 3.68 -17.32 0.39
N LEU A 53 3.46 -17.60 -0.89
CA LEU A 53 2.12 -17.85 -1.43
C LEU A 53 1.50 -19.12 -0.86
N SER A 54 2.28 -20.20 -0.73
CA SER A 54 1.83 -21.44 -0.11
C SER A 54 1.39 -21.22 1.34
N GLU A 55 2.19 -20.49 2.13
CA GLU A 55 1.85 -20.13 3.51
C GLU A 55 0.54 -19.31 3.58
N VAL A 56 0.41 -18.29 2.73
CA VAL A 56 -0.78 -17.42 2.70
C VAL A 56 -2.02 -18.18 2.24
N ILE A 57 -1.91 -19.12 1.29
CA ILE A 57 -3.00 -20.02 0.90
C ILE A 57 -3.44 -20.85 2.10
N GLY A 58 -2.50 -21.44 2.85
CA GLY A 58 -2.82 -22.20 4.07
C GLY A 58 -3.59 -21.36 5.09
N PHE A 59 -3.20 -20.10 5.31
CA PHE A 59 -3.97 -19.19 6.16
C PHE A 59 -5.37 -18.88 5.60
N TYR A 60 -5.47 -18.67 4.29
CA TYR A 60 -6.73 -18.31 3.63
C TYR A 60 -7.76 -19.43 3.68
N THR A 61 -7.33 -20.68 3.45
CA THR A 61 -8.18 -21.88 3.49
C THR A 61 -8.35 -22.41 4.91
N LYS A 62 -7.77 -21.76 5.92
CA LYS A 62 -7.71 -22.25 7.32
C LYS A 62 -7.11 -23.66 7.44
N GLY A 63 -6.23 -24.03 6.51
CA GLY A 63 -5.64 -25.36 6.44
C GLY A 63 -6.57 -26.44 5.88
N GLU A 64 -7.79 -26.11 5.47
CA GLU A 64 -8.77 -27.08 4.94
C GLU A 64 -8.47 -27.48 3.49
N SER A 65 -7.64 -26.71 2.79
CA SER A 65 -7.20 -26.99 1.42
C SER A 65 -5.82 -26.44 1.15
N THR A 66 -5.03 -27.17 0.36
CA THR A 66 -3.73 -26.73 -0.17
C THR A 66 -3.84 -26.05 -1.53
N SER A 67 -5.06 -25.93 -2.07
CA SER A 67 -5.32 -25.34 -3.40
C SER A 67 -6.44 -24.32 -3.36
N VAL A 68 -6.31 -23.31 -4.23
CA VAL A 68 -7.32 -22.30 -4.53
C VAL A 68 -7.39 -22.12 -6.04
N LYS A 69 -8.48 -21.52 -6.54
CA LYS A 69 -8.57 -21.13 -7.95
C LYS A 69 -7.43 -20.20 -8.34
N THR A 70 -6.95 -20.30 -9.57
CA THR A 70 -5.83 -19.50 -10.09
C THR A 70 -6.04 -17.99 -9.90
N GLU A 71 -7.26 -17.47 -10.10
CA GLU A 71 -7.53 -16.05 -9.85
C GLU A 71 -7.29 -15.66 -8.39
N ARG A 72 -7.69 -16.52 -7.44
CA ARG A 72 -7.46 -16.28 -6.01
C ARG A 72 -5.98 -16.35 -5.66
N ALA A 73 -5.23 -17.31 -6.21
CA ALA A 73 -3.78 -17.36 -6.02
C ALA A 73 -3.09 -16.08 -6.54
N ALA A 74 -3.53 -15.55 -7.68
CA ALA A 74 -3.01 -14.31 -8.23
C ALA A 74 -3.34 -13.08 -7.37
N GLU A 75 -4.54 -13.01 -6.77
CA GLU A 75 -4.88 -11.96 -5.78
C GLU A 75 -3.99 -12.04 -4.53
N LEU A 76 -3.79 -13.25 -4.00
CA LEU A 76 -2.92 -13.46 -2.82
C LEU A 76 -1.46 -13.10 -3.13
N SER A 77 -0.95 -13.49 -4.29
CA SER A 77 0.40 -13.10 -4.74
C SER A 77 0.56 -11.59 -4.86
N ARG A 78 -0.45 -10.89 -5.40
CA ARG A 78 -0.47 -9.41 -5.43
C ARG A 78 -0.44 -8.79 -4.04
N SER A 79 -1.15 -9.37 -3.07
CA SER A 79 -1.10 -8.91 -1.68
C SER A 79 0.29 -9.09 -1.06
N ILE A 80 0.95 -10.24 -1.33
CA ILE A 80 2.31 -10.52 -0.86
C ILE A 80 3.31 -9.51 -1.44
N LEU A 81 3.31 -9.35 -2.76
CA LEU A 81 4.20 -8.42 -3.46
C LEU A 81 3.97 -6.98 -3.00
N TYR A 82 2.71 -6.55 -2.83
CA TYR A 82 2.43 -5.20 -2.35
C TYR A 82 2.96 -4.95 -0.92
N ASN A 83 2.92 -5.95 -0.05
CA ASN A 83 3.56 -5.85 1.26
C ASN A 83 5.08 -5.78 1.13
N ALA A 84 5.71 -6.63 0.31
CA ALA A 84 7.15 -6.54 0.05
C ALA A 84 7.54 -5.14 -0.48
N ASP A 85 6.80 -4.62 -1.47
CA ASP A 85 6.94 -3.26 -2.01
C ASP A 85 6.84 -2.21 -0.91
N THR A 86 5.87 -2.36 -0.02
CA THR A 86 5.65 -1.42 1.10
C THR A 86 6.88 -1.32 1.99
N TYR A 87 7.47 -2.47 2.35
CA TYR A 87 8.67 -2.49 3.18
C TYR A 87 9.89 -1.97 2.43
N LEU A 88 10.17 -2.49 1.23
CA LEU A 88 11.36 -2.08 0.47
C LEU A 88 11.34 -0.58 0.18
N ARG A 89 10.21 -0.03 -0.24
CA ARG A 89 10.08 1.42 -0.47
C ARG A 89 10.26 2.26 0.79
N SER A 90 9.96 1.71 1.97
CA SER A 90 10.21 2.41 3.25
C SER A 90 11.69 2.60 3.57
N LEU A 91 12.59 1.88 2.90
CA LEU A 91 14.04 2.02 3.07
C LEU A 91 14.61 3.27 2.39
N GLY A 92 13.81 3.96 1.57
CA GLY A 92 14.14 5.29 1.03
C GLY A 92 15.14 5.33 -0.14
N SER A 93 15.71 4.19 -0.55
CA SER A 93 16.58 4.14 -1.74
C SER A 93 16.54 2.78 -2.44
N HIS A 94 16.75 2.77 -3.76
CA HIS A 94 16.76 1.53 -4.55
C HIS A 94 17.93 0.62 -4.17
N SER A 95 19.09 1.17 -3.83
CA SER A 95 20.25 0.40 -3.38
C SER A 95 19.96 -0.36 -2.08
N ALA A 96 19.37 0.30 -1.07
CA ALA A 96 18.98 -0.36 0.17
C ALA A 96 17.90 -1.43 -0.05
N SER A 97 16.95 -1.17 -0.96
CA SER A 97 15.94 -2.16 -1.36
C SER A 97 16.57 -3.39 -2.01
N LEU A 98 17.52 -3.22 -2.92
CA LEU A 98 18.24 -4.33 -3.56
C LEU A 98 19.03 -5.14 -2.54
N GLU A 99 19.81 -4.48 -1.68
CA GLU A 99 20.54 -5.17 -0.62
C GLU A 99 19.61 -6.05 0.23
N LYS A 100 18.48 -5.50 0.71
CA LYS A 100 17.53 -6.26 1.53
C LYS A 100 16.77 -7.33 0.76
N LEU A 101 16.44 -7.10 -0.50
CA LEU A 101 15.81 -8.10 -1.35
C LEU A 101 16.76 -9.28 -1.62
N LYS A 102 18.07 -9.04 -1.73
CA LYS A 102 19.09 -10.09 -1.88
C LYS A 102 19.33 -10.87 -0.59
N GLU A 103 19.44 -10.18 0.55
CA GLU A 103 19.80 -10.79 1.83
C GLU A 103 18.66 -11.56 2.50
N ARG A 104 17.42 -11.13 2.32
CA ARG A 104 16.27 -11.60 3.11
C ARG A 104 15.39 -12.55 2.33
N LYS A 105 14.70 -13.42 3.07
CA LYS A 105 13.62 -14.25 2.52
C LYS A 105 12.42 -13.39 2.17
N MET A 106 11.70 -13.75 1.12
CA MET A 106 10.47 -13.04 0.72
C MET A 106 9.44 -13.00 1.85
N THR A 107 9.33 -14.08 2.65
CA THR A 107 8.45 -14.14 3.82
C THR A 107 8.77 -13.06 4.86
N GLU A 108 10.05 -12.73 5.08
CA GLU A 108 10.45 -11.64 5.98
C GLU A 108 10.10 -10.26 5.40
N LEU A 109 10.33 -10.04 4.11
CA LEU A 109 10.00 -8.78 3.42
C LEU A 109 8.49 -8.52 3.45
N TYR A 110 7.72 -9.55 3.09
CA TYR A 110 6.27 -9.58 3.22
C TYR A 110 5.82 -9.29 4.65
N GLY A 111 6.37 -9.98 5.65
CA GLY A 111 5.99 -9.82 7.05
C GLY A 111 6.21 -8.39 7.57
N LYS A 112 7.35 -7.77 7.21
CA LYS A 112 7.62 -6.37 7.58
C LYS A 112 6.64 -5.40 6.91
N GLY A 113 6.33 -5.62 5.64
CA GLY A 113 5.35 -4.82 4.91
C GLY A 113 3.93 -4.96 5.46
N TYR A 114 3.55 -6.18 5.82
CA TYR A 114 2.29 -6.50 6.47
C TYR A 114 2.11 -5.68 7.75
N LEU A 115 3.14 -5.60 8.61
CA LEU A 115 3.07 -4.83 9.85
C LEU A 115 2.82 -3.34 9.58
N ILE A 116 3.50 -2.76 8.59
CA ILE A 116 3.30 -1.36 8.18
C ILE A 116 1.86 -1.13 7.69
N ASN A 117 1.33 -2.01 6.82
CA ASN A 117 -0.03 -1.85 6.30
C ASN A 117 -1.10 -2.16 7.35
N LYS A 118 -0.81 -3.02 8.32
CA LYS A 118 -1.65 -3.26 9.49
C LYS A 118 -1.78 -2.00 10.35
N GLU A 119 -0.67 -1.37 10.70
CA GLU A 119 -0.67 -0.12 11.46
C GLU A 119 -1.46 0.99 10.74
N ARG A 120 -1.25 1.12 9.42
CA ARG A 120 -2.02 2.07 8.58
C ARG A 120 -3.52 1.77 8.60
N CYS A 121 -3.92 0.50 8.54
CA CYS A 121 -5.32 0.09 8.61
C CYS A 121 -5.94 0.44 9.97
N GLU A 122 -5.23 0.16 11.06
CA GLU A 122 -5.67 0.51 12.42
C GLU A 122 -5.82 2.03 12.57
N LYS A 123 -4.82 2.80 12.13
CA LYS A 123 -4.89 4.26 12.09
C LYS A 123 -6.05 4.77 11.25
N ALA A 124 -6.27 4.22 10.06
CA ALA A 124 -7.38 4.60 9.18
C ALA A 124 -8.74 4.34 9.83
N LYS A 125 -8.92 3.22 10.55
CA LYS A 125 -10.16 2.95 11.29
C LYS A 125 -10.43 3.98 12.39
N ILE A 126 -9.40 4.38 13.14
CA ILE A 126 -9.51 5.43 14.16
C ILE A 126 -9.87 6.78 13.52
N LEU A 127 -9.18 7.17 12.45
CA LEU A 127 -9.45 8.43 11.75
C LEU A 127 -10.83 8.42 11.09
N TYR A 128 -11.27 7.29 10.57
CA TYR A 128 -12.61 7.14 10.01
C TYR A 128 -13.69 7.42 11.05
N ALA A 129 -13.56 6.85 12.26
CA ALA A 129 -14.48 7.16 13.36
C ALA A 129 -14.51 8.67 13.69
N LYS A 130 -13.34 9.33 13.72
CA LYS A 130 -13.26 10.79 13.94
C LYS A 130 -13.91 11.59 12.82
N ALA A 131 -13.63 11.26 11.56
CA ALA A 131 -14.21 11.92 10.39
C ALA A 131 -15.74 11.78 10.35
N ARG A 132 -16.26 10.62 10.80
CA ARG A 132 -17.70 10.37 10.96
C ARG A 132 -18.31 11.23 12.06
N TYR A 133 -17.63 11.35 13.20
CA TYR A 133 -18.11 12.10 14.34
C TYR A 133 -18.13 13.62 14.05
N SER A 134 -17.08 14.15 13.42
CA SER A 134 -16.99 15.57 13.07
C SER A 134 -17.65 15.94 11.75
N ARG A 135 -18.49 15.06 11.18
CA ARG A 135 -19.12 15.22 9.86
C ARG A 135 -19.74 16.61 9.66
N LEU A 136 -19.56 17.17 8.45
CA LEU A 136 -20.23 18.41 8.02
C LEU A 136 -21.75 18.21 7.95
N LYS A 137 -22.52 19.13 8.53
CA LYS A 137 -23.99 19.11 8.47
C LYS A 137 -24.50 19.35 7.05
N ASP A 138 -23.80 20.19 6.30
CA ASP A 138 -24.07 20.65 4.94
C ASP A 138 -23.14 19.99 3.90
N GLY A 139 -22.57 18.82 4.23
CA GLY A 139 -21.68 18.09 3.33
C GLY A 139 -22.35 17.70 2.01
N SER A 140 -21.59 17.73 0.91
CA SER A 140 -22.07 17.33 -0.42
C SER A 140 -22.54 15.86 -0.44
N ALA A 141 -23.36 15.50 -1.43
CA ALA A 141 -23.82 14.12 -1.59
C ALA A 141 -22.65 13.14 -1.78
N GLU A 142 -21.62 13.54 -2.52
CA GLU A 142 -20.43 12.71 -2.78
C GLU A 142 -19.54 12.56 -1.54
N TYR A 143 -19.36 13.63 -0.76
CA TYR A 143 -18.71 13.58 0.55
C TYR A 143 -19.42 12.59 1.48
N ASN A 144 -20.73 12.71 1.62
CA ASN A 144 -21.51 11.82 2.49
C ASN A 144 -21.44 10.37 2.02
N LYS A 145 -21.58 10.13 0.70
CA LYS A 145 -21.45 8.80 0.10
C LYS A 145 -20.07 8.19 0.32
N THR A 146 -19.01 9.00 0.28
CA THR A 146 -17.65 8.53 0.57
C THR A 146 -17.54 8.03 2.01
N LEU A 147 -18.08 8.77 2.98
CA LEU A 147 -18.08 8.35 4.38
C LEU A 147 -19.03 7.17 4.64
N ASP A 148 -20.24 7.18 4.10
CA ASP A 148 -21.30 6.19 4.39
C ASP A 148 -21.10 4.85 3.68
N LYS A 149 -20.54 4.87 2.47
CA LYS A 149 -20.44 3.69 1.63
C LYS A 149 -19.00 3.32 1.32
N TYR A 150 -18.23 4.22 0.72
CA TYR A 150 -16.95 3.84 0.13
C TYR A 150 -15.90 3.51 1.19
N LEU A 151 -15.66 4.42 2.15
CA LEU A 151 -14.71 4.21 3.25
C LEU A 151 -15.17 3.08 4.17
N TYR A 152 -16.46 3.02 4.50
CA TYR A 152 -17.01 1.94 5.31
C TYR A 152 -16.76 0.56 4.69
N ASN A 153 -17.14 0.37 3.41
CA ASN A 153 -16.96 -0.90 2.74
C ASN A 153 -15.48 -1.25 2.55
N TYR A 154 -14.65 -0.27 2.16
CA TYR A 154 -13.21 -0.48 2.01
C TYR A 154 -12.56 -0.95 3.31
N LEU A 155 -12.75 -0.20 4.41
CA LEU A 155 -12.13 -0.54 5.71
C LEU A 155 -12.70 -1.83 6.33
N LYS A 156 -13.92 -2.22 5.96
CA LYS A 156 -14.53 -3.50 6.36
C LYS A 156 -13.90 -4.69 5.63
N MET A 157 -13.58 -4.52 4.35
CA MET A 157 -13.05 -5.60 3.50
C MET A 157 -11.52 -5.65 3.47
N TYR A 158 -10.84 -4.57 3.86
CA TYR A 158 -9.39 -4.49 3.85
C TYR A 158 -8.75 -5.39 4.92
N ASP A 159 -7.92 -6.32 4.46
CA ASP A 159 -7.08 -7.18 5.27
C ASP A 159 -5.65 -7.08 4.70
N PRO A 160 -4.68 -6.53 5.46
CA PRO A 160 -3.30 -6.42 5.01
C PRO A 160 -2.65 -7.75 4.62
N LYS A 161 -3.20 -8.89 5.05
CA LYS A 161 -2.71 -10.22 4.65
C LYS A 161 -3.18 -10.58 3.24
N PHE A 162 -4.45 -10.34 2.92
CA PHE A 162 -5.10 -10.91 1.73
C PHE A 162 -5.46 -9.90 0.64
N THR A 163 -5.65 -8.64 1.01
CA THR A 163 -6.13 -7.57 0.13
C THR A 163 -5.30 -6.30 0.28
N ALA A 164 -4.01 -6.45 0.61
CA ALA A 164 -3.11 -5.31 0.82
C ALA A 164 -3.06 -4.39 -0.42
N HIS A 165 -3.23 -4.98 -1.60
CA HIS A 165 -3.22 -4.31 -2.89
C HIS A 165 -4.55 -3.64 -3.28
N ASP A 166 -5.61 -3.76 -2.48
CA ASP A 166 -6.90 -3.17 -2.80
C ASP A 166 -6.84 -1.65 -2.78
N ARG A 167 -7.61 -1.04 -3.68
CA ARG A 167 -7.73 0.41 -3.84
C ARG A 167 -9.13 0.88 -3.49
N LEU A 168 -9.20 1.94 -2.68
CA LEU A 168 -10.40 2.75 -2.52
C LEU A 168 -10.49 3.73 -3.70
N TYR A 169 -11.54 3.68 -4.51
CA TYR A 169 -11.76 4.69 -5.56
C TYR A 169 -12.66 5.80 -5.06
N VAL A 170 -12.19 7.04 -5.09
CA VAL A 170 -12.93 8.24 -4.67
C VAL A 170 -12.73 9.40 -5.64
N SER A 171 -13.68 10.33 -5.63
CA SER A 171 -13.55 11.64 -6.27
C SER A 171 -14.10 12.69 -5.31
N LEU A 172 -13.21 13.31 -4.55
CA LEU A 172 -13.53 14.25 -3.46
C LEU A 172 -12.73 15.55 -3.68
N PRO A 173 -13.19 16.42 -4.59
CA PRO A 173 -12.47 17.64 -4.95
C PRO A 173 -12.28 18.60 -3.77
N GLU A 174 -13.17 18.59 -2.78
CA GLU A 174 -13.12 19.43 -1.58
C GLU A 174 -11.85 19.23 -0.75
N VAL A 175 -11.21 18.06 -0.88
CA VAL A 175 -9.95 17.70 -0.23
C VAL A 175 -8.85 17.34 -1.23
N GLY A 176 -9.08 17.54 -2.53
CA GLY A 176 -8.09 17.30 -3.58
C GLY A 176 -7.76 15.83 -3.87
N PHE A 177 -8.65 14.88 -3.55
CA PHE A 177 -8.42 13.45 -3.81
C PHE A 177 -9.23 12.94 -5.00
N LYS A 178 -8.57 12.27 -5.94
CA LYS A 178 -9.20 11.61 -7.10
C LYS A 178 -8.47 10.31 -7.46
N GLY A 179 -9.23 9.26 -7.75
CA GLY A 179 -8.72 7.99 -8.25
C GLY A 179 -8.58 6.90 -7.17
N GLY A 180 -7.79 5.88 -7.48
CA GLY A 180 -7.60 4.71 -6.62
C GLY A 180 -6.53 4.94 -5.55
N LEU A 181 -6.92 4.90 -4.29
CA LEU A 181 -6.08 5.13 -3.12
C LEU A 181 -5.75 3.81 -2.43
N ARG A 182 -4.47 3.60 -2.13
CA ARG A 182 -4.02 2.53 -1.23
C ARG A 182 -4.16 2.98 0.23
N ILE A 183 -4.05 2.05 1.17
CA ILE A 183 -4.32 2.31 2.60
C ILE A 183 -3.54 3.51 3.17
N ASN A 184 -2.30 3.76 2.74
CA ASN A 184 -1.53 4.93 3.16
C ASN A 184 -2.18 6.25 2.71
N ARG A 185 -2.66 6.31 1.46
CA ARG A 185 -3.38 7.47 0.93
C ARG A 185 -4.79 7.59 1.52
N VAL A 186 -5.39 6.50 1.99
CA VAL A 186 -6.65 6.53 2.72
C VAL A 186 -6.48 7.18 4.10
N VAL A 187 -5.36 6.93 4.79
CA VAL A 187 -5.01 7.66 6.02
C VAL A 187 -4.93 9.17 5.74
N GLU A 188 -4.21 9.56 4.70
CA GLU A 188 -4.06 10.98 4.31
C GLU A 188 -5.40 11.63 3.91
N LEU A 189 -6.26 10.89 3.18
CA LEU A 189 -7.62 11.33 2.85
C LEU A 189 -8.44 11.61 4.12
N LEU A 190 -8.39 10.70 5.10
CA LEU A 190 -9.14 10.85 6.35
C LEU A 190 -8.63 12.02 7.19
N GLU A 191 -7.31 12.22 7.25
CA GLU A 191 -6.69 13.41 7.87
C GLU A 191 -7.18 14.70 7.20
N ALA A 192 -7.24 14.72 5.86
CA ALA A 192 -7.74 15.88 5.11
C ALA A 192 -9.24 16.13 5.36
N ILE A 193 -10.07 15.09 5.42
CA ILE A 193 -11.49 15.20 5.76
C ILE A 193 -11.65 15.78 7.17
N ILE A 194 -10.91 15.30 8.16
CA ILE A 194 -10.99 15.83 9.53
C ILE A 194 -10.61 17.31 9.57
N LYS A 195 -9.58 17.71 8.82
CA LYS A 195 -9.16 19.12 8.73
C LYS A 195 -10.24 19.99 8.06
N LEU A 196 -10.84 19.53 6.96
CA LEU A 196 -11.97 20.19 6.31
C LEU A 196 -13.14 20.39 7.29
N ASN A 197 -13.49 19.33 8.01
CA ASN A 197 -14.57 19.34 8.99
C ASN A 197 -14.33 20.40 10.08
N ALA A 198 -13.10 20.47 10.61
CA ALA A 198 -12.74 21.44 11.65
C ALA A 198 -12.79 22.89 11.15
N GLY A 199 -12.24 23.18 9.96
CA GLY A 199 -12.19 24.53 9.40
C GLY A 199 -13.56 25.13 9.12
N ARG A 200 -14.51 24.33 8.59
CA ARG A 200 -15.87 24.82 8.34
C ARG A 200 -16.71 24.95 9.61
N GLN A 201 -16.43 24.15 10.64
CA GLN A 201 -17.12 24.31 11.93
C GLN A 201 -16.73 25.62 12.63
N SER A 202 -15.50 26.11 12.48
CA SER A 202 -15.10 27.42 12.99
C SER A 202 -15.76 28.58 12.25
N ASP A 203 -15.98 28.47 10.93
CA ASP A 203 -16.61 29.53 10.13
C ASP A 203 -18.08 29.75 10.54
N VAL A 204 -18.80 28.68 10.88
CA VAL A 204 -20.22 28.74 11.33
C VAL A 204 -20.39 29.42 12.69
N ILE A 205 -19.35 29.48 13.53
CA ILE A 205 -19.42 30.12 14.86
C ILE A 205 -19.21 31.65 14.76
N LEU A 206 -18.60 32.13 13.68
CA LEU A 206 -18.32 33.57 13.48
C LEU A 206 -19.50 34.36 12.88
N GLU A 207 -20.54 33.69 12.38
CA GLU A 207 -21.81 34.34 12.03
C GLU A 207 -22.68 34.52 13.30
N SER A 208 -22.28 35.45 14.17
CA SER A 208 -23.19 36.00 15.18
C SER A 208 -24.15 37.01 14.52
N PRO A 209 -25.44 37.04 14.91
CA PRO A 209 -26.40 37.97 14.33
C PRO A 209 -26.12 39.38 14.87
N ASP A 210 -25.40 40.19 14.10
CA ASP A 210 -25.31 41.62 14.38
C ASP A 210 -26.69 42.26 14.21
N GLY A 211 -27.24 42.67 15.36
CA GLY A 211 -27.75 44.01 15.57
C GLY A 211 -28.97 44.43 14.76
N ASN A 212 -30.15 44.14 15.28
CA ASN A 212 -31.29 45.05 15.12
C ASN A 212 -31.73 45.50 16.51
N GLN A 213 -31.21 46.65 16.94
CA GLN A 213 -31.79 47.52 17.96
C GLN A 213 -32.05 48.88 17.32
#